data_AF-A0A550HHR2-F1
#
_entry.id   AF-A0A550HHR2-F1
#
_cell.length_a   1.000
_cell.length_b   1.000
_cell.length_c   1.000
_cell.angle_alpha   90.00
_cell.angle_beta   90.00
_cell.angle_gamma   90.00
#
_symmetry.space_group_name_H-M   'P 1'
#
loop_
_entity.id
_entity.type
_entity.pdbx_description
1 polymer ?
#
loop_
_entity_poly.entity_id
_entity_poly.type
_entity_poly.pdbx_seq_one_letter_code
_entity_poly.pdbx_strand_id
1 'polypeptide(L)'
;MATIDRQATTLALAHALSAAERGLAVIPLSRTKLPALRSPHRDDPTAPLCHGECGRFGHGVYDASIDPLRIRELFAAAPWATGYGIACGLDPHHLIGIDLDTKSGTDSSAALRELALRHLFTIPETVVVLTPSGGRHVWLSGPPDVVVPNSAGRLAPGIDIRGAGGYLVGPGSRTEHGAYSTAPGTAHLAPAACPPSLLQLLLPPPRTGRHATPASAGQHGQGLVQFVLAAHEGQRNTRLFWAACRAYENGLGPDLTESLVEAAIHTGLTEREARSTITSASRMTRHRP
;
A
#
# COMPACT_ATOMS: atom_id res chain seq x y z
N MET A 1 26.18 1.33 -21.21
CA MET A 1 25.13 1.51 -20.18
C MET A 1 24.05 2.47 -20.66
N ALA A 2 24.38 3.70 -21.08
CA ALA A 2 23.41 4.70 -21.54
C ALA A 2 22.42 4.25 -22.64
N THR A 3 22.85 3.45 -23.64
CA THR A 3 21.95 2.95 -24.70
C THR A 3 20.96 1.92 -24.20
N ILE A 4 21.38 1.05 -23.27
CA ILE A 4 20.54 0.00 -22.68
C ILE A 4 19.49 0.64 -21.77
N ASP A 5 19.87 1.63 -20.97
CA ASP A 5 18.94 2.32 -20.07
C ASP A 5 17.93 3.17 -20.85
N ARG A 6 18.33 3.81 -21.96
CA ARG A 6 17.41 4.48 -22.88
C ARG A 6 16.41 3.52 -23.52
N GLN A 7 16.87 2.36 -24.00
CA GLN A 7 15.98 1.35 -24.58
C GLN A 7 15.00 0.79 -23.56
N ALA A 8 15.46 0.53 -22.33
CA ALA A 8 14.60 0.08 -21.23
C ALA A 8 13.52 1.11 -20.89
N THR A 9 13.89 2.39 -20.85
CA THR A 9 12.95 3.49 -20.60
C THR A 9 11.90 3.60 -21.71
N THR A 10 12.31 3.51 -22.98
CA THR A 10 11.37 3.54 -24.12
C THR A 10 10.35 2.40 -24.05
N LEU A 11 10.79 1.17 -23.73
CA LEU A 11 9.91 0.03 -23.57
C LEU A 11 8.97 0.20 -22.36
N ALA A 12 9.51 0.65 -21.22
CA ALA A 12 8.71 0.91 -20.03
C ALA A 12 7.62 1.97 -20.29
N LEU A 13 7.96 3.06 -20.99
CA LEU A 13 7.01 4.09 -21.40
C LEU A 13 5.92 3.52 -22.33
N ALA A 14 6.29 2.71 -23.32
CA ALA A 14 5.32 2.10 -24.23
C ALA A 14 4.32 1.20 -23.49
N HIS A 15 4.79 0.40 -22.53
CA HIS A 15 3.92 -0.43 -21.70
C HIS A 15 3.05 0.41 -20.75
N ALA A 16 3.60 1.47 -20.17
CA ALA A 16 2.85 2.40 -19.32
C ALA A 16 1.70 3.08 -20.08
N LEU A 17 1.95 3.54 -21.31
CA LEU A 17 0.92 4.13 -22.18
C LEU A 17 -0.15 3.11 -22.55
N SER A 18 0.22 1.87 -22.89
CA SER A 18 -0.75 0.79 -23.15
C SER A 18 -1.60 0.46 -21.91
N ALA A 19 -1.05 0.57 -20.70
CA ALA A 19 -1.83 0.41 -19.47
C ALA A 19 -2.79 1.58 -19.26
N ALA A 20 -2.35 2.82 -19.51
CA ALA A 20 -3.18 4.01 -19.42
C ALA A 20 -4.36 4.01 -20.40
N GLU A 21 -4.17 3.50 -21.62
CA GLU A 21 -5.27 3.28 -22.59
C GLU A 21 -6.36 2.35 -22.06
N ARG A 22 -6.02 1.46 -21.11
CA ARG A 22 -6.98 0.59 -20.41
C ARG A 22 -7.55 1.22 -19.14
N GLY A 23 -7.31 2.51 -18.89
CA GLY A 23 -7.77 3.24 -17.72
C GLY A 23 -6.96 2.96 -16.45
N LEU A 24 -5.73 2.44 -16.56
CA LEU A 24 -4.88 2.19 -15.40
C LEU A 24 -3.93 3.38 -15.20
N ALA A 25 -4.05 4.08 -14.07
CA ALA A 25 -3.17 5.20 -13.75
C ALA A 25 -1.75 4.70 -13.45
N VAL A 26 -0.73 5.27 -14.11
CA VAL A 26 0.65 4.77 -14.04
C VAL A 26 1.68 5.81 -13.60
N ILE A 27 2.77 5.32 -13.01
CA ILE A 27 3.98 6.09 -12.65
C ILE A 27 5.25 5.40 -13.12
N PRO A 28 6.34 6.13 -13.43
CA PRO A 28 7.62 5.52 -13.73
C PRO A 28 8.25 4.90 -12.47
N LEU A 29 8.81 3.69 -12.61
CA LEU A 29 9.57 3.01 -11.56
C LEU A 29 11.02 2.79 -11.97
N SER A 30 11.91 2.86 -10.99
CA SER A 30 13.30 2.46 -11.14
C SER A 30 13.46 0.94 -11.12
N ARG A 31 14.69 0.48 -11.35
CA ARG A 31 15.04 -0.96 -11.31
C ARG A 31 14.79 -1.62 -9.96
N THR A 32 14.75 -0.84 -8.87
CA THR A 32 14.45 -1.29 -7.51
C THR A 32 12.95 -1.33 -7.21
N LYS A 33 12.09 -1.05 -8.21
CA LYS A 33 10.62 -1.03 -8.13
C LYS A 33 10.06 0.13 -7.31
N LEU A 34 10.89 1.09 -6.93
CA LEU A 34 10.47 2.33 -6.27
C LEU A 34 10.12 3.40 -7.31
N PRO A 35 9.26 4.38 -6.98
CA PRO A 35 9.03 5.53 -7.83
C PRO A 35 10.34 6.14 -8.31
N ALA A 36 10.45 6.35 -9.63
CA ALA A 36 11.72 6.75 -10.24
C ALA A 36 12.10 8.19 -9.90
N LEU A 37 11.12 9.04 -9.57
CA LEU A 37 11.31 10.44 -9.22
C LEU A 37 11.39 10.61 -7.70
N ARG A 38 12.41 11.32 -7.24
CA ARG A 38 12.63 11.66 -5.83
C ARG A 38 11.62 12.73 -5.39
N SER A 39 11.09 12.61 -4.18
CA SER A 39 10.17 13.63 -3.64
C SER A 39 10.82 15.01 -3.59
N PRO A 40 10.10 16.06 -4.02
CA PRO A 40 10.59 17.43 -3.99
C PRO A 40 10.59 18.02 -2.56
N HIS A 41 10.07 17.26 -1.59
CA HIS A 41 10.02 17.62 -0.17
C HIS A 41 10.99 16.79 0.69
N ARG A 42 11.82 15.93 0.09
CA ARG A 42 12.66 14.98 0.84
C ARG A 42 13.59 15.64 1.86
N ASP A 43 14.11 16.82 1.51
CA ASP A 43 15.11 17.51 2.32
C ASP A 43 14.46 18.53 3.29
N ASP A 44 13.13 18.61 3.33
CA ASP A 44 12.36 19.41 4.28
C ASP A 44 11.48 18.50 5.16
N PRO A 45 11.96 18.11 6.36
CA PRO A 45 11.20 17.25 7.27
C PRO A 45 9.98 17.94 7.89
N THR A 46 9.83 19.25 7.71
CA THR A 46 8.69 20.03 8.21
C THR A 46 7.59 20.20 7.16
N ALA A 47 7.88 19.85 5.90
CA ALA A 47 6.91 19.92 4.83
C ALA A 47 5.68 19.04 5.16
N PRO A 48 4.46 19.56 4.96
CA PRO A 48 3.26 18.75 5.12
C PRO A 48 3.25 17.60 4.11
N LEU A 49 2.47 16.56 4.41
CA LEU A 49 2.20 15.49 3.45
C LEU A 49 1.61 16.11 2.17
N CYS A 50 2.24 15.85 1.04
CA CYS A 50 1.86 16.37 -0.27
C CYS A 50 1.62 15.18 -1.20
N HIS A 51 0.44 15.13 -1.80
CA HIS A 51 0.00 14.15 -2.79
C HIS A 51 -0.01 14.76 -4.21
N GLY A 52 0.83 15.76 -4.45
CA GLY A 52 0.97 16.42 -5.76
C GLY A 52 0.35 17.82 -5.83
N GLU A 53 -0.26 18.32 -4.75
CA GLU A 53 -0.89 19.64 -4.70
C GLU A 53 0.10 20.78 -4.99
N CYS A 54 1.40 20.56 -4.77
CA CYS A 54 2.43 21.55 -5.08
C CYS A 54 2.78 21.65 -6.58
N GLY A 55 2.18 20.83 -7.44
CA GLY A 55 2.37 20.83 -8.90
C GLY A 55 3.71 20.25 -9.39
N ARG A 56 4.63 19.92 -8.49
CA ARG A 56 5.93 19.30 -8.81
C ARG A 56 5.80 17.79 -8.94
N PHE A 57 6.74 17.16 -9.63
CA PHE A 57 6.86 15.70 -9.66
C PHE A 57 7.58 15.15 -8.42
N GLY A 58 7.37 13.86 -8.13
CA GLY A 58 8.07 13.09 -7.10
C GLY A 58 7.19 12.60 -5.93
N HIS A 59 5.87 12.65 -6.04
CA HIS A 59 4.93 12.24 -4.98
C HIS A 59 4.57 10.75 -5.03
N GLY A 60 5.40 9.95 -5.71
CA GLY A 60 5.22 8.50 -5.78
C GLY A 60 3.93 8.13 -6.49
N VAL A 61 3.14 7.24 -5.90
CA VAL A 61 1.86 6.77 -6.49
C VAL A 61 0.86 7.90 -6.74
N TYR A 62 0.96 9.02 -6.03
CA TYR A 62 0.06 10.15 -6.21
C TYR A 62 0.33 10.95 -7.49
N ASP A 63 1.49 10.74 -8.13
CA ASP A 63 1.74 11.27 -9.48
C ASP A 63 1.12 10.39 -10.58
N ALA A 64 0.46 9.28 -10.23
CA ALA A 64 -0.08 8.35 -11.23
C ALA A 64 -1.11 9.02 -12.11
N SER A 65 -1.01 8.77 -13.41
CA SER A 65 -1.89 9.38 -14.39
C SER A 65 -2.29 8.40 -15.49
N ILE A 66 -3.47 8.63 -16.06
CA ILE A 66 -3.92 8.03 -17.32
C ILE A 66 -3.70 8.96 -18.52
N ASP A 67 -3.32 10.23 -18.29
CA ASP A 67 -3.08 11.19 -19.36
C ASP A 67 -1.75 10.86 -20.06
N PRO A 68 -1.76 10.53 -21.37
CA PRO A 68 -0.56 10.19 -22.10
C PRO A 68 0.48 11.33 -22.13
N LEU A 69 0.06 12.60 -22.08
CA LEU A 69 0.99 13.72 -22.00
C LEU A 69 1.70 13.73 -20.65
N ARG A 70 0.95 13.66 -19.56
CA ARG A 70 1.50 13.61 -18.20
C ARG A 70 2.45 12.42 -18.00
N ILE A 71 2.09 11.25 -18.52
CA ILE A 71 2.95 10.05 -18.46
C ILE A 71 4.27 10.29 -19.19
N ARG A 72 4.23 10.90 -20.39
CA ARG A 72 5.45 11.23 -21.14
C ARG A 72 6.33 12.23 -20.40
N GLU A 73 5.74 13.23 -19.74
CA GLU A 73 6.49 14.18 -18.91
C GLU A 73 7.18 13.48 -17.72
N LEU A 74 6.46 12.60 -17.02
CA LEU A 74 7.02 11.82 -15.91
C LEU A 74 8.21 10.96 -16.35
N PHE A 75 8.09 10.27 -17.49
CA PHE A 75 9.19 9.46 -18.05
C PHE A 75 10.34 10.32 -18.59
N ALA A 76 10.05 11.49 -19.15
CA ALA A 76 11.08 12.44 -19.57
C ALA A 76 11.88 12.99 -18.36
N ALA A 77 11.22 13.19 -17.22
CA ALA A 77 11.86 13.55 -15.96
C ALA A 77 12.63 12.39 -15.31
N ALA A 78 12.33 11.15 -15.69
CA ALA A 78 12.95 9.92 -15.19
C ALA A 78 13.56 9.05 -16.31
N PRO A 79 14.60 9.53 -17.04
CA PRO A 79 15.20 8.80 -18.16
C PRO A 79 15.96 7.51 -17.77
N TRP A 80 15.94 7.14 -16.48
CA TRP A 80 16.47 5.90 -15.91
C TRP A 80 15.36 4.91 -15.48
N ALA A 81 14.08 5.24 -15.73
CA ALA A 81 12.98 4.36 -15.39
C ALA A 81 13.04 3.08 -16.22
N THR A 82 13.04 1.92 -15.57
CA THR A 82 13.08 0.60 -16.24
C THR A 82 11.75 -0.13 -16.16
N GLY A 83 10.73 0.49 -15.57
CA GLY A 83 9.40 -0.05 -15.42
C GLY A 83 8.38 1.01 -15.05
N TYR A 84 7.18 0.55 -14.68
CA TYR A 84 6.08 1.40 -14.26
C TYR A 84 5.25 0.73 -13.17
N GLY A 85 4.65 1.55 -12.33
CA GLY A 85 3.73 1.18 -11.27
C GLY A 85 2.32 1.54 -11.71
N ILE A 86 1.36 0.71 -11.35
CA ILE A 86 -0.07 0.92 -11.59
C ILE A 86 -0.71 1.24 -10.24
N ALA A 87 -1.22 2.46 -10.09
CA ALA A 87 -1.88 2.88 -8.87
C ALA A 87 -3.15 2.05 -8.63
N CYS A 88 -3.31 1.59 -7.39
CA CYS A 88 -4.42 0.75 -6.97
C CYS A 88 -5.49 1.58 -6.25
N GLY A 89 -6.73 1.07 -6.24
CA GLY A 89 -7.87 1.71 -5.56
C GLY A 89 -8.43 2.96 -6.23
N LEU A 90 -7.99 3.30 -7.45
CA LEU A 90 -8.49 4.43 -8.23
C LEU A 90 -9.55 4.01 -9.26
N ASP A 91 -10.46 4.93 -9.59
CA ASP A 91 -11.37 4.81 -10.74
C ASP A 91 -10.57 4.57 -12.04
N PRO A 92 -11.09 3.78 -13.01
CA PRO A 92 -12.41 3.11 -13.01
C PRO A 92 -12.40 1.69 -12.44
N HIS A 93 -11.22 1.09 -12.26
CA HIS A 93 -11.12 -0.33 -11.89
C HIS A 93 -11.14 -0.57 -10.40
N HIS A 94 -10.85 0.44 -9.58
CA HIS A 94 -10.61 0.31 -8.14
C HIS A 94 -9.69 -0.88 -7.84
N LEU A 95 -8.58 -0.95 -8.59
CA LEU A 95 -7.73 -2.12 -8.68
C LEU A 95 -7.27 -2.58 -7.29
N ILE A 96 -7.43 -3.86 -7.01
CA ILE A 96 -6.94 -4.58 -5.84
C ILE A 96 -5.91 -5.59 -6.32
N GLY A 97 -4.66 -5.43 -5.91
CA GLY A 97 -3.61 -6.40 -6.17
C GLY A 97 -3.44 -7.38 -5.02
N ILE A 98 -3.49 -8.68 -5.29
CA ILE A 98 -2.96 -9.71 -4.39
C ILE A 98 -1.55 -10.05 -4.86
N ASP A 99 -0.56 -9.56 -4.13
CA ASP A 99 0.86 -9.75 -4.40
C ASP A 99 1.36 -10.96 -3.60
N LEU A 100 1.55 -12.07 -4.32
CA LEU A 100 1.97 -13.35 -3.77
C LEU A 100 3.49 -13.49 -3.95
N ASP A 101 4.24 -13.26 -2.87
CA ASP A 101 5.68 -13.44 -2.85
C ASP A 101 6.04 -14.90 -2.54
N THR A 102 7.13 -15.38 -3.13
CA THR A 102 7.70 -16.72 -2.94
C THR A 102 8.95 -16.71 -2.05
N LYS A 103 9.40 -15.53 -1.58
CA LYS A 103 10.55 -15.43 -0.69
C LYS A 103 10.26 -16.05 0.68
N SER A 104 11.28 -16.71 1.26
CA SER A 104 11.31 -17.23 2.64
C SER A 104 10.61 -18.57 2.91
N GLY A 105 10.58 -19.50 1.95
CA GLY A 105 10.06 -20.86 2.18
C GLY A 105 8.56 -20.92 2.48
N THR A 106 7.84 -19.82 2.22
CA THR A 106 6.38 -19.75 2.40
C THR A 106 5.71 -19.87 1.04
N ASP A 107 4.87 -20.88 0.84
CA ASP A 107 4.04 -21.01 -0.35
C ASP A 107 2.78 -20.13 -0.18
N SER A 108 2.92 -18.83 -0.48
CA SER A 108 1.81 -17.86 -0.46
C SER A 108 0.64 -18.26 -1.35
N SER A 109 0.91 -19.05 -2.40
CA SER A 109 -0.11 -19.60 -3.28
C SER A 109 -0.92 -20.71 -2.61
N ALA A 110 -0.28 -21.58 -1.84
CA ALA A 110 -0.97 -22.54 -0.98
C ALA A 110 -1.75 -21.83 0.13
N ALA A 111 -1.16 -20.82 0.77
CA ALA A 111 -1.84 -20.04 1.80
C ALA A 111 -3.10 -19.35 1.26
N LEU A 112 -3.05 -18.78 0.05
CA LEU A 112 -4.25 -18.21 -0.59
C LEU A 112 -5.31 -19.29 -0.88
N ARG A 113 -4.91 -20.48 -1.32
CA ARG A 113 -5.84 -21.62 -1.52
C ARG A 113 -6.47 -22.05 -0.19
N GLU A 114 -5.71 -22.09 0.89
CA GLU A 114 -6.24 -22.43 2.22
C GLU A 114 -7.24 -21.37 2.71
N LEU A 115 -6.92 -20.08 2.54
CA LEU A 115 -7.84 -18.98 2.83
C LEU A 115 -9.12 -19.08 2.01
N ALA A 116 -9.00 -19.40 0.72
CA ALA A 116 -10.13 -19.61 -0.19
C ALA A 116 -11.06 -20.74 0.29
N LEU A 117 -10.49 -21.86 0.73
CA LEU A 117 -11.25 -22.97 1.30
C LEU A 117 -11.90 -22.60 2.64
N ARG A 118 -11.15 -21.96 3.54
CA ARG A 118 -11.62 -21.59 4.88
C ARG A 118 -12.74 -20.55 4.86
N HIS A 119 -12.67 -19.62 3.92
CA HIS A 119 -13.60 -18.49 3.82
C HIS A 119 -14.54 -18.59 2.61
N LEU A 120 -14.59 -19.77 1.98
CA LEU A 120 -15.54 -20.13 0.93
C LEU A 120 -15.58 -19.11 -0.22
N PHE A 121 -14.42 -18.85 -0.82
CA PHE A 121 -14.32 -18.08 -2.06
C PHE A 121 -13.46 -18.80 -3.09
N THR A 122 -13.62 -18.43 -4.36
CA THR A 122 -12.71 -18.79 -5.44
C THR A 122 -12.15 -17.52 -6.06
N ILE A 123 -10.93 -17.59 -6.61
CA ILE A 123 -10.40 -16.50 -7.41
C ILE A 123 -10.93 -16.69 -8.84
N PRO A 124 -11.72 -15.73 -9.38
CA PRO A 124 -12.20 -15.81 -10.75
C PRO A 124 -11.05 -15.71 -11.75
N GLU A 125 -11.30 -16.11 -12.99
CA GLU A 125 -10.35 -15.89 -14.08
C GLU A 125 -10.12 -14.38 -14.24
N THR A 126 -8.85 -13.96 -14.17
CA THR A 126 -8.47 -12.55 -14.12
C THR A 126 -7.03 -12.36 -14.60
N VAL A 127 -6.60 -11.10 -14.72
CA VAL A 127 -5.21 -10.76 -15.06
C VAL A 127 -4.27 -11.26 -13.96
N VAL A 128 -3.25 -12.01 -14.38
CA VAL A 128 -2.17 -12.48 -13.51
C VAL A 128 -0.83 -12.02 -14.09
N VAL A 129 -0.02 -11.36 -13.26
CA VAL A 129 1.34 -10.94 -13.64
C VAL A 129 2.35 -11.79 -12.89
N LEU A 130 3.23 -12.45 -13.63
CA LEU A 130 4.36 -13.20 -13.10
C LEU A 130 5.47 -12.23 -12.68
N THR A 131 5.97 -12.41 -11.47
CA THR A 131 7.10 -11.65 -10.97
C THR A 131 8.41 -12.36 -11.30
N PRO A 132 9.53 -11.62 -11.47
CA PRO A 132 10.82 -12.24 -11.75
C PRO A 132 11.33 -13.19 -10.65
N SER A 133 10.87 -13.02 -9.41
CA SER A 133 11.25 -13.87 -8.28
C SER A 133 10.44 -15.17 -8.17
N GLY A 134 9.53 -15.44 -9.11
CA GLY A 134 8.66 -16.62 -9.12
C GLY A 134 7.32 -16.45 -8.39
N GLY A 135 7.09 -15.29 -7.78
CA GLY A 135 5.79 -14.88 -7.26
C GLY A 135 4.83 -14.38 -8.35
N ARG A 136 3.65 -13.91 -7.96
CA ARG A 136 2.64 -13.42 -8.90
C ARG A 136 1.76 -12.32 -8.31
N HIS A 137 1.32 -11.38 -9.13
CA HIS A 137 0.24 -10.45 -8.82
C HIS A 137 -1.07 -10.98 -9.42
N VAL A 138 -2.10 -11.12 -8.60
CA VAL A 138 -3.47 -11.35 -9.06
C VAL A 138 -4.23 -10.04 -9.00
N TRP A 139 -4.83 -9.62 -10.11
CA TRP A 139 -5.54 -8.35 -10.19
C TRP A 139 -7.03 -8.58 -10.02
N LEU A 140 -7.68 -7.82 -9.15
CA LEU A 140 -9.12 -7.82 -8.95
C LEU A 140 -9.63 -6.38 -8.99
N SER A 141 -10.91 -6.21 -9.29
CA SER A 141 -11.61 -4.94 -9.23
C SER A 141 -12.44 -4.85 -7.95
N GLY A 142 -12.30 -3.75 -7.22
CA GLY A 142 -13.13 -3.43 -6.07
C GLY A 142 -14.40 -2.67 -6.46
N PRO A 143 -15.43 -2.65 -5.60
CA PRO A 143 -16.57 -1.76 -5.81
C PRO A 143 -16.18 -0.29 -5.55
N PRO A 144 -16.78 0.68 -6.26
CA PRO A 144 -16.33 2.08 -6.28
C PRO A 144 -16.50 2.81 -4.94
N ASP A 145 -17.44 2.37 -4.12
CA ASP A 145 -17.76 2.92 -2.80
C ASP A 145 -16.93 2.31 -1.66
N VAL A 146 -16.00 1.39 -1.98
CA VAL A 146 -15.21 0.66 -0.99
C VAL A 146 -13.72 0.92 -1.17
N VAL A 147 -13.12 1.54 -0.15
CA VAL A 147 -11.68 1.76 -0.10
C VAL A 147 -10.98 0.56 0.55
N VAL A 148 -10.33 -0.26 -0.28
CA VAL A 148 -9.47 -1.35 0.20
C VAL A 148 -8.11 -0.78 0.61
N PRO A 149 -7.65 -0.97 1.87
CA PRO A 149 -6.36 -0.47 2.31
C PRO A 149 -5.20 -1.31 1.75
N ASN A 150 -4.03 -0.69 1.59
CA ASN A 150 -2.79 -1.44 1.40
C ASN A 150 -2.40 -2.16 2.70
N SER A 151 -1.99 -3.43 2.60
CA SER A 151 -1.52 -4.21 3.76
C SER A 151 -0.45 -5.21 3.35
N ALA A 152 0.49 -5.51 4.24
CA ALA A 152 1.55 -6.48 4.01
C ALA A 152 1.43 -7.66 4.97
N GLY A 153 1.43 -8.89 4.44
CA GLY A 153 1.37 -10.13 5.23
C GLY A 153 0.17 -10.31 6.16
N ARG A 154 -0.89 -9.49 6.05
CA ARG A 154 -2.02 -9.49 7.00
C ARG A 154 -2.88 -10.73 6.90
N LEU A 155 -3.12 -11.22 5.68
CA LEU A 155 -3.93 -12.41 5.45
C LEU A 155 -3.13 -13.69 5.76
N ALA A 156 -1.89 -13.73 5.29
CA ALA A 156 -0.91 -14.76 5.59
C ALA A 156 0.49 -14.23 5.23
N PRO A 157 1.57 -14.83 5.77
CA PRO A 157 2.93 -14.52 5.32
C PRO A 157 3.07 -14.68 3.80
N GLY A 158 3.74 -13.72 3.16
CA GLY A 158 3.93 -13.71 1.70
C GLY A 158 2.70 -13.30 0.88
N ILE A 159 1.59 -12.89 1.52
CA ILE A 159 0.42 -12.31 0.83
C ILE A 159 0.30 -10.83 1.20
N ASP A 160 0.64 -9.98 0.24
CA ASP A 160 0.47 -8.53 0.32
C ASP A 160 -0.77 -8.10 -0.47
N ILE A 161 -1.47 -7.09 0.03
CA ILE A 161 -2.62 -6.47 -0.63
C ILE A 161 -2.26 -5.06 -1.04
N ARG A 162 -2.31 -4.80 -2.34
CA ARG A 162 -2.14 -3.47 -2.94
C ARG A 162 -3.51 -2.86 -3.18
N GLY A 163 -3.90 -1.95 -2.30
CA GLY A 163 -5.15 -1.18 -2.38
C GLY A 163 -4.87 0.32 -2.55
N ALA A 164 -5.75 1.17 -2.04
CA ALA A 164 -5.59 2.62 -2.08
C ALA A 164 -4.23 3.07 -1.50
N GLY A 165 -3.55 3.98 -2.20
CA GLY A 165 -2.20 4.45 -1.85
C GLY A 165 -1.09 3.43 -2.12
N GLY A 166 -1.41 2.27 -2.68
CA GLY A 166 -0.46 1.26 -3.15
C GLY A 166 -0.38 1.21 -4.67
N TYR A 167 0.61 0.50 -5.19
CA TYR A 167 0.74 0.22 -6.62
C TYR A 167 1.25 -1.20 -6.87
N LEU A 168 0.96 -1.70 -8.07
CA LEU A 168 1.50 -2.95 -8.61
C LEU A 168 2.55 -2.64 -9.66
N VAL A 169 3.64 -3.41 -9.72
CA VAL A 169 4.56 -3.32 -10.87
C VAL A 169 3.88 -3.91 -12.10
N GLY A 170 3.81 -3.14 -13.18
CA GLY A 170 3.14 -3.55 -14.41
C GLY A 170 3.97 -4.49 -15.29
N PRO A 171 3.32 -5.33 -16.12
CA PRO A 171 4.00 -6.23 -17.05
C PRO A 171 4.86 -5.45 -18.07
N GLY A 172 6.01 -6.01 -18.43
CA GLY A 172 7.04 -5.36 -19.26
C GLY A 172 8.09 -4.58 -18.46
N SER A 173 7.83 -4.30 -17.17
CA SER A 173 8.81 -3.68 -16.28
C SER A 173 10.02 -4.59 -16.04
N ARG A 174 11.22 -4.01 -16.05
CA ARG A 174 12.49 -4.71 -15.83
C ARG A 174 13.11 -4.31 -14.49
N THR A 175 13.58 -5.32 -13.76
CA THR A 175 14.27 -5.19 -12.48
C THR A 175 15.63 -5.89 -12.52
N GLU A 176 16.37 -5.85 -11.42
CA GLU A 176 17.62 -6.60 -11.26
C GLU A 176 17.42 -8.11 -11.33
N HIS A 177 16.23 -8.60 -11.00
CA HIS A 177 15.90 -10.03 -10.98
C HIS A 177 15.26 -10.54 -12.28
N GLY A 178 15.02 -9.66 -13.25
CA GLY A 178 14.37 -9.99 -14.51
C GLY A 178 13.14 -9.12 -14.81
N ALA A 179 12.29 -9.59 -15.73
CA ALA A 179 11.14 -8.84 -16.23
C ALA A 179 9.81 -9.38 -15.70
N TYR A 180 8.88 -8.48 -15.39
CA TYR A 180 7.49 -8.82 -15.12
C TYR A 180 6.81 -9.17 -16.44
N SER A 181 6.00 -10.22 -16.46
CA SER A 181 5.25 -10.65 -17.63
C SER A 181 3.83 -11.04 -17.25
N THR A 182 2.88 -10.92 -18.18
CA THR A 182 1.55 -11.49 -17.98
C THR A 182 1.62 -13.02 -18.05
N ALA A 183 0.92 -13.71 -17.17
CA ALA A 183 0.79 -15.16 -17.26
C ALA A 183 0.12 -15.54 -18.60
N PRO A 184 0.55 -16.64 -19.26
CA PRO A 184 -0.06 -17.08 -20.52
C PRO A 184 -1.58 -17.18 -20.42
N GLY A 185 -2.28 -16.66 -21.44
CA GLY A 185 -3.74 -16.66 -21.47
C GLY A 185 -4.43 -15.56 -20.66
N THR A 186 -3.73 -14.79 -19.83
CA THR A 186 -4.39 -13.78 -18.96
C THR A 186 -4.30 -12.34 -19.46
N ALA A 187 -3.46 -12.06 -20.47
CA ALA A 187 -3.15 -10.71 -20.92
C ALA A 187 -4.33 -9.93 -21.54
N HIS A 188 -5.34 -10.64 -22.02
CA HIS A 188 -6.53 -10.08 -22.68
C HIS A 188 -7.71 -9.87 -21.72
N LEU A 189 -7.58 -10.33 -20.48
CA LEU A 189 -8.64 -10.24 -19.47
C LEU A 189 -8.68 -8.83 -18.88
N ALA A 190 -9.85 -8.42 -18.42
CA ALA A 190 -10.00 -7.31 -17.49
C ALA A 190 -9.81 -7.81 -16.05
N PRO A 191 -9.44 -6.94 -15.08
CA PRO A 191 -9.49 -7.30 -13.66
C PRO A 191 -10.91 -7.74 -13.28
N ALA A 192 -11.06 -8.99 -12.85
CA ALA A 192 -12.35 -9.52 -12.43
C ALA A 192 -12.80 -8.95 -11.07
N ALA A 193 -14.11 -8.90 -10.83
CA ALA A 193 -14.65 -8.43 -9.56
C ALA A 193 -14.10 -9.23 -8.36
N CYS A 194 -13.73 -8.53 -7.30
CA CYS A 194 -13.26 -9.14 -6.06
C CYS A 194 -14.39 -9.97 -5.42
N PRO A 195 -14.16 -11.27 -5.12
CA PRO A 195 -15.15 -12.10 -4.45
C PRO A 195 -15.62 -11.47 -3.13
N PRO A 196 -16.93 -11.44 -2.81
CA PRO A 196 -17.43 -10.78 -1.60
C PRO A 196 -16.78 -11.28 -0.30
N SER A 197 -16.58 -12.60 -0.15
CA SER A 197 -15.94 -13.17 1.04
C SER A 197 -14.47 -12.75 1.15
N LEU A 198 -13.76 -12.62 0.02
CA LEU A 198 -12.41 -12.09 0.03
C LEU A 198 -12.42 -10.60 0.39
N LEU A 199 -13.29 -9.81 -0.23
CA LEU A 199 -13.43 -8.37 0.06
C LEU A 199 -13.67 -8.11 1.55
N GLN A 200 -14.53 -8.91 2.20
CA GLN A 200 -14.74 -8.84 3.65
C GLN A 200 -13.47 -9.07 4.46
N LEU A 201 -12.61 -10.00 4.04
CA LEU A 201 -11.30 -10.20 4.67
C LEU A 201 -10.37 -9.02 4.45
N LEU A 202 -10.42 -8.37 3.28
CA LEU A 202 -9.57 -7.23 2.90
C LEU A 202 -9.88 -5.97 3.71
N LEU A 203 -11.14 -5.79 4.09
CA LEU A 203 -11.58 -4.64 4.84
C LEU A 203 -11.27 -4.78 6.34
N PRO A 204 -11.01 -3.67 7.04
CA PRO A 204 -11.05 -3.69 8.49
C PRO A 204 -12.45 -4.16 8.94
N PRO A 205 -12.55 -4.92 10.05
CA PRO A 205 -13.84 -5.35 10.54
C PRO A 205 -14.73 -4.11 10.75
N PRO A 206 -16.03 -4.19 10.37
CA PRO A 206 -16.94 -3.09 10.59
C PRO A 206 -16.86 -2.70 12.06
N ARG A 207 -16.75 -1.39 12.33
CA ARG A 207 -16.83 -0.87 13.68
C ARG A 207 -18.21 -1.28 14.17
N THR A 208 -18.31 -2.35 14.97
CA THR A 208 -19.53 -2.61 15.70
C THR A 208 -19.79 -1.33 16.47
N GLY A 209 -20.92 -0.69 16.20
CA GLY A 209 -21.37 0.40 17.04
C GLY A 209 -21.41 -0.18 18.44
N ARG A 210 -20.41 0.17 19.26
CA ARG A 210 -20.47 -0.08 20.68
C ARG A 210 -21.72 0.66 21.11
N HIS A 211 -22.80 -0.08 21.36
CA HIS A 211 -23.77 0.35 22.34
C HIS A 211 -22.94 0.84 23.52
N ALA A 212 -23.09 2.12 23.86
CA ALA A 212 -22.45 2.70 25.02
C ALA A 212 -22.97 1.95 26.24
N THR A 213 -22.30 0.86 26.60
CA THR A 213 -22.41 0.28 27.94
C THR A 213 -21.78 1.29 28.89
N PRO A 214 -22.50 1.74 29.93
CA PRO A 214 -21.95 2.68 30.90
C PRO A 214 -20.66 2.11 31.50
N ALA A 215 -19.68 2.99 31.65
CA ALA A 215 -18.32 2.70 32.05
C ALA A 215 -18.23 1.77 33.29
N SER A 216 -17.36 0.75 33.22
CA SER A 216 -16.57 0.39 34.38
C SER A 216 -15.29 1.24 34.34
N ALA A 217 -15.20 2.18 35.28
CA ALA A 217 -14.02 3.00 35.49
C ALA A 217 -12.85 2.08 35.91
N GLY A 218 -11.79 2.02 35.10
CA GLY A 218 -10.52 1.40 35.53
C GLY A 218 -9.62 0.81 34.45
N GLN A 219 -10.12 0.47 33.26
CA GLN A 219 -9.30 -0.25 32.24
C GLN A 219 -9.44 0.28 30.80
N HIS A 220 -9.86 1.53 30.61
CA HIS A 220 -9.93 2.12 29.27
C HIS A 220 -8.52 2.35 28.73
N GLY A 221 -8.13 1.59 27.69
CA GLY A 221 -6.90 1.84 26.92
C GLY A 221 -5.66 1.02 27.25
N GLN A 222 -5.68 0.18 28.29
CA GLN A 222 -4.52 -0.66 28.66
C GLN A 222 -4.03 -1.56 27.52
N GLY A 223 -4.93 -2.09 26.69
CA GLY A 223 -4.55 -2.90 25.54
C GLY A 223 -3.71 -2.15 24.49
N LEU A 224 -3.92 -0.84 24.34
CA LEU A 224 -3.12 -0.01 23.44
C LEU A 224 -1.71 0.21 23.98
N VAL A 225 -1.59 0.42 25.30
CA VAL A 225 -0.29 0.53 25.99
C VAL A 225 0.49 -0.78 25.88
N GLN A 226 -0.14 -1.92 26.15
CA GLN A 226 0.48 -3.25 26.00
C GLN A 226 0.91 -3.55 24.56
N PHE A 227 0.11 -3.11 23.58
CA PHE A 227 0.46 -3.26 22.17
C PHE A 227 1.74 -2.50 21.78
N VAL A 228 1.96 -1.32 22.36
CA VAL A 228 3.20 -0.55 22.19
C VAL A 228 4.35 -1.24 22.91
N LEU A 229 4.18 -1.67 24.16
CA LEU A 229 5.22 -2.37 24.93
C LEU A 229 5.75 -3.63 24.24
N ALA A 230 4.90 -4.34 23.49
CA ALA A 230 5.28 -5.52 22.71
C ALA A 230 6.04 -5.20 21.40
N ALA A 231 6.48 -3.96 21.17
CA ALA A 231 7.18 -3.58 19.95
C ALA A 231 8.65 -4.03 19.94
N HIS A 232 9.05 -4.67 18.84
CA HIS A 232 10.44 -5.02 18.57
C HIS A 232 11.17 -3.89 17.83
N GLU A 233 12.50 -3.97 17.76
CA GLU A 233 13.33 -3.03 16.97
C GLU A 233 12.83 -2.94 15.52
N GLY A 234 12.71 -1.71 15.00
CA GLY A 234 12.11 -1.44 13.69
C GLY A 234 10.58 -1.32 13.65
N GLN A 235 9.84 -1.68 14.72
CA GLN A 235 8.37 -1.58 14.78
C GLN A 235 7.84 -0.50 15.74
N ARG A 236 8.72 0.07 16.57
CA ARG A 236 8.38 0.93 17.72
C ARG A 236 7.54 2.15 17.33
N ASN A 237 8.00 2.92 16.34
CA ASN A 237 7.30 4.13 15.89
C ASN A 237 5.95 3.79 15.23
N THR A 238 5.92 2.81 14.33
CA THR A 238 4.70 2.39 13.62
C THR A 238 3.61 1.87 14.57
N ARG A 239 4.00 1.08 15.58
CA ARG A 239 3.05 0.57 16.59
C ARG A 239 2.54 1.67 17.51
N LEU A 240 3.41 2.60 17.93
CA LEU A 240 3.00 3.79 18.68
C LEU A 240 2.03 4.65 17.89
N PHE A 241 2.33 4.93 16.62
CA PHE A 241 1.46 5.72 15.74
C PHE A 241 0.08 5.08 15.61
N TRP A 242 0.04 3.77 15.38
CA TRP A 242 -1.21 3.02 15.30
C TRP A 242 -2.01 3.08 16.61
N ALA A 243 -1.35 2.84 17.75
CA ALA A 243 -2.00 2.88 19.06
C ALA A 243 -2.54 4.27 19.38
N ALA A 244 -1.80 5.33 19.06
CA ALA A 244 -2.23 6.72 19.23
C ALA A 244 -3.43 7.05 18.34
N CYS A 245 -3.42 6.65 17.05
CA CYS A 245 -4.58 6.85 16.17
C CYS A 245 -5.83 6.19 16.75
N ARG A 246 -5.70 4.95 17.24
CA ARG A 246 -6.81 4.22 17.87
C ARG A 246 -7.27 4.87 19.16
N ALA A 247 -6.37 5.42 19.97
CA ALA A 247 -6.74 6.18 21.17
C ALA A 247 -7.59 7.41 20.81
N TYR A 248 -7.13 8.23 19.85
CA TYR A 248 -7.87 9.43 19.42
C TYR A 248 -9.20 9.10 18.73
N GLU A 249 -9.26 8.06 17.90
CA GLU A 249 -10.51 7.59 17.28
C GLU A 249 -11.56 7.08 18.27
N ASN A 250 -11.16 6.76 19.51
CA ASN A 250 -12.06 6.30 20.57
C ASN A 250 -12.26 7.37 21.66
N GLY A 251 -11.79 8.60 21.44
CA GLY A 251 -11.91 9.69 22.42
C GLY A 251 -11.00 9.55 23.65
N LEU A 252 -10.07 8.58 23.65
CA LEU A 252 -9.14 8.29 24.75
C LEU A 252 -7.76 8.95 24.55
N GLY A 253 -7.59 9.73 23.48
CA GLY A 253 -6.31 10.32 23.08
C GLY A 253 -5.63 11.13 24.18
N PRO A 254 -6.29 12.16 24.76
CA PRO A 254 -5.71 12.94 25.85
C PRO A 254 -5.35 12.08 27.08
N ASP A 255 -6.25 11.18 27.47
CA ASP A 255 -6.11 10.36 28.68
C ASP A 255 -4.98 9.33 28.60
N LEU A 256 -4.70 8.81 27.39
CA LEU A 256 -3.66 7.80 27.16
C LEU A 256 -2.33 8.36 26.67
N THR A 257 -2.22 9.66 26.43
CA THR A 257 -1.03 10.25 25.83
C THR A 257 0.21 9.96 26.67
N GLU A 258 0.19 10.21 27.98
CA GLU A 258 1.36 9.98 28.82
C GLU A 258 1.71 8.49 28.95
N SER A 259 0.72 7.61 29.11
CA SER A 259 0.97 6.15 29.17
C SER A 259 1.53 5.58 27.87
N LEU A 260 1.14 6.12 26.71
CA LEU A 260 1.71 5.74 25.41
C LEU A 260 3.12 6.29 25.22
N VAL A 261 3.42 7.48 25.74
CA VAL A 261 4.79 8.03 25.76
C VAL A 261 5.69 7.15 26.62
N GLU A 262 5.28 6.79 27.82
CA GLU A 262 6.05 5.92 28.73
C GLU A 262 6.32 4.55 28.09
N ALA A 263 5.29 3.92 27.50
CA ALA A 263 5.45 2.65 26.80
C ALA A 263 6.43 2.76 25.62
N ALA A 264 6.34 3.84 24.83
CA ALA A 264 7.24 4.09 23.72
C ALA A 264 8.69 4.25 24.17
N ILE A 265 8.92 5.00 25.24
CA ILE A 265 10.24 5.19 25.85
C ILE A 265 10.80 3.85 26.32
N HIS A 266 9.97 3.03 26.97
CA HIS A 266 10.37 1.70 27.43
C HIS A 266 10.81 0.79 26.28
N THR A 267 10.20 0.92 25.10
CA THR A 267 10.64 0.18 23.91
C THR A 267 11.89 0.75 23.23
N GLY A 268 12.39 1.91 23.65
CA GLY A 268 13.62 2.52 23.14
C GLY A 268 13.42 3.68 22.16
N LEU A 269 12.25 4.34 22.16
CA LEU A 269 12.07 5.65 21.52
C LEU A 269 12.48 6.78 22.45
N THR A 270 12.94 7.91 21.91
CA THR A 270 13.09 9.12 22.74
C THR A 270 11.72 9.74 23.05
N GLU A 271 11.61 10.46 24.16
CA GLU A 271 10.37 11.17 24.51
C GLU A 271 9.92 12.13 23.39
N ARG A 272 10.89 12.83 22.77
CA ARG A 272 10.62 13.75 21.66
C ARG A 272 9.99 13.03 20.46
N GLU A 273 10.53 11.87 20.09
CA GLU A 273 9.98 11.04 19.00
C GLU A 273 8.59 10.49 19.33
N ALA A 274 8.39 10.04 20.57
CA ALA A 274 7.11 9.52 21.02
C ALA A 274 6.01 10.60 20.97
N ARG A 275 6.27 11.78 21.54
CA ARG A 275 5.35 12.92 21.54
C ARG A 275 5.06 13.44 20.12
N SER A 276 6.08 13.49 19.26
CA SER A 276 5.91 13.86 17.84
C SER A 276 4.99 12.88 17.11
N THR A 277 5.18 11.58 17.35
CA THR A 277 4.38 10.50 16.73
C THR A 277 2.91 10.58 17.18
N ILE A 278 2.65 10.78 18.47
CA ILE A 278 1.29 10.94 19.02
C ILE A 278 0.63 12.23 18.49
N THR A 279 1.39 13.31 18.38
CA THR A 279 0.91 14.59 17.79
C THR A 279 0.53 14.42 16.31
N SER A 280 1.32 13.64 15.55
CA SER A 280 1.00 13.30 14.17
C SER A 280 -0.31 12.51 14.07
N ALA A 281 -0.49 11.51 14.93
CA ALA A 281 -1.71 10.71 15.00
C ALA A 281 -2.95 11.53 15.38
N SER A 282 -2.82 12.49 16.31
CA SER A 282 -3.94 13.36 16.73
C SER A 282 -4.38 14.32 15.64
N ARG A 283 -3.46 14.83 14.82
CA ARG A 283 -3.78 15.68 13.66
C ARG A 283 -4.49 14.88 12.57
N MET A 284 -4.01 13.68 12.26
CA MET A 284 -4.61 12.82 11.24
C MET A 284 -6.06 12.42 11.59
N THR A 285 -6.34 12.18 12.87
CA THR A 285 -7.68 11.78 13.34
C THR A 285 -8.67 12.95 13.42
N ARG A 286 -8.20 14.21 13.58
CA ARG A 286 -9.05 15.42 13.59
C ARG A 286 -9.50 15.89 12.20
N HIS A 287 -8.88 15.39 11.13
CA HIS A 287 -9.19 15.79 9.74
C HIS A 287 -10.05 14.77 8.96
N ARG A 288 -10.66 13.80 9.65
CA ARG A 288 -11.69 12.93 9.05
C ARG A 288 -13.08 13.54 9.27
N PRO A 289 -13.82 13.93 8.22
CA PRO A 289 -15.26 14.17 8.35
C PRO A 289 -16.01 12.89 8.74
#